data_AF-A0A4Q2ZVP1-F1
#
_entry.id   AF-A0A4Q2ZVP1-F1
#
_cell.length_a   1.000
_cell.length_b   1.000
_cell.length_c   1.000
_cell.angle_alpha   90.00
_cell.angle_beta   90.00
_cell.angle_gamma   90.00
#
_symmetry.space_group_name_H-M   'P 1'
#
loop_
_entity.id
_entity.type
_entity.pdbx_description
1 polymer ?
#
loop_
_entity_poly.entity_id
_entity_poly.type
_entity_poly.pdbx_seq_one_letter_code
_entity_poly.pdbx_strand_id
1 'polypeptide(L)'
;METALIFELPVAGKEVKMMIDRHCNKDLVFYSVEVIVGEQTKECQFMILDRERSTYNFTPSPNNNSLLEQERSISDFIMQHFHNHCLN
;
A
#
# COMPACT_ATOMS: atom_id res chain seq x y z
N MET A 1 0.66 17.97 5.01
CA MET A 1 0.86 16.98 6.09
C MET A 1 1.11 15.64 5.42
N GLU A 2 2.36 15.18 5.43
CA GLU A 2 2.68 13.78 5.09
C GLU A 2 2.07 12.91 6.21
N THR A 3 1.05 12.13 5.87
CA THR A 3 0.42 11.22 6.82
C THR A 3 0.92 9.83 6.47
N ALA A 4 1.93 9.38 7.20
CA ALA A 4 2.36 7.99 7.16
C ALA A 4 1.34 7.16 7.95
N LEU A 5 0.67 6.21 7.29
CA LEU A 5 -0.28 5.30 7.93
C LEU A 5 0.46 3.99 8.21
N ILE A 6 1.07 3.93 9.40
CA ILE A 6 1.81 2.76 9.83
C ILE A 6 0.82 1.72 10.34
N PHE A 7 0.76 0.58 9.66
CA PHE A 7 -0.01 -0.57 10.12
C PHE A 7 0.92 -1.77 10.31
N GLU A 8 0.54 -2.70 11.19
CA GLU A 8 1.33 -3.90 11.44
C GLU A 8 0.43 -5.10 11.16
N LEU A 9 0.49 -5.60 9.92
CA LEU A 9 -0.19 -6.84 9.54
C LEU A 9 0.79 -8.00 9.63
N PRO A 10 0.51 -9.05 10.42
CA PRO A 10 1.25 -10.28 10.32
C PRO A 10 1.03 -10.89 8.93
N VAL A 11 2.06 -10.89 8.09
CA VAL A 11 2.04 -11.53 6.77
C VAL A 11 2.59 -12.95 6.89
N ALA A 12 1.81 -13.94 6.44
CA ALA A 12 2.23 -15.33 6.32
C ALA A 12 2.84 -15.97 7.59
N GLY A 13 2.32 -15.61 8.77
CA GLY A 13 2.74 -16.20 10.06
C GLY A 13 4.16 -15.83 10.51
N LYS A 14 4.77 -14.81 9.90
CA LYS A 14 6.06 -14.24 10.30
C LYS A 14 5.85 -12.86 10.92
N GLU A 15 6.76 -12.41 11.78
CA GLU A 15 6.81 -11.04 12.31
C GLU A 15 7.21 -10.06 11.21
N VAL A 16 6.29 -9.85 10.28
CA VAL A 16 6.39 -8.89 9.19
C VAL A 16 5.50 -7.72 9.56
N LYS A 17 6.00 -6.50 9.39
CA LYS A 17 5.22 -5.26 9.51
C LYS A 17 5.01 -4.69 8.12
N MET A 18 3.87 -4.03 7.91
CA MET A 18 3.52 -3.47 6.62
C MET A 18 3.11 -2.02 6.74
N MET A 19 4.00 -1.11 6.38
CA MET A 19 3.73 0.32 6.45
C MET A 19 3.09 0.78 5.14
N ILE A 20 2.01 1.56 5.22
CA ILE A 20 1.30 2.07 4.03
C ILE A 20 1.36 3.59 4.08
N ASP A 21 2.18 4.21 3.24
CA ASP A 21 2.28 5.67 3.20
C ASP A 21 1.51 6.25 2.04
N ARG A 22 0.85 7.38 2.30
CA ARG A 22 0.08 8.11 1.31
C ARG A 22 0.93 9.24 0.73
N HIS A 23 1.00 9.28 -0.59
CA HIS A 23 1.68 10.32 -1.36
C HIS A 23 0.67 11.13 -2.16
N CYS A 24 0.53 12.41 -1.82
CA CYS A 24 -0.36 13.34 -2.53
C CYS A 24 0.46 14.30 -3.38
N ASN A 25 0.27 14.24 -4.70
CA ASN A 25 0.69 15.25 -5.66
C ASN A 25 -0.56 15.97 -6.22
N LYS A 26 -0.40 17.16 -6.82
CA LYS A 26 -1.51 18.03 -7.25
C LYS A 26 -2.66 17.30 -7.98
N ASP A 27 -2.32 16.34 -8.83
CA ASP A 27 -3.28 15.64 -9.68
C ASP A 27 -3.36 14.12 -9.39
N LEU A 28 -2.56 13.63 -8.45
CA LEU A 28 -2.35 12.20 -8.24
C LEU A 28 -2.18 11.88 -6.77
N VAL A 29 -2.96 10.91 -6.30
CA VAL A 29 -2.70 10.22 -5.04
C VAL A 29 -2.27 8.80 -5.35
N PHE A 30 -1.15 8.40 -4.77
CA PHE A 30 -0.64 7.04 -4.80
C PHE A 30 -0.19 6.64 -3.40
N TYR A 31 -0.05 5.35 -3.19
CA TYR A 31 0.37 4.80 -1.89
C TYR A 31 1.68 4.03 -2.07
N SER A 32 2.58 4.08 -1.10
CA SER A 32 3.66 3.11 -0.97
C SER A 32 3.28 2.09 0.09
N VAL A 33 3.66 0.84 -0.14
CA VAL A 33 3.48 -0.27 0.78
C VAL A 33 4.85 -0.86 1.03
N GLU A 34 5.34 -0.69 2.26
CA GLU A 34 6.65 -1.17 2.69
C GLU A 34 6.52 -2.42 3.54
N VAL A 35 7.28 -3.44 3.20
CA VAL A 35 7.37 -4.70 3.95
C VAL A 35 8.63 -4.65 4.81
N ILE A 36 8.43 -4.65 6.13
CA ILE A 36 9.51 -4.56 7.11
C ILE A 36 9.64 -5.91 7.82
N VAL A 37 10.85 -6.46 7.84
CA VAL A 37 11.17 -7.72 8.52
C VAL A 37 12.28 -7.46 9.53
N GLY A 38 11.98 -7.55 10.82
CA GLY A 38 12.86 -7.06 11.88
C GLY A 38 12.99 -5.54 11.83
N GLU A 39 14.21 -5.03 11.67
CA GLU A 39 14.51 -3.58 11.57
C GLU A 39 14.81 -3.12 10.13
N GLN A 40 14.63 -3.99 9.13
CA GLN A 40 14.97 -3.67 7.74
C GLN A 40 13.74 -3.66 6.84
N THR A 41 13.59 -2.59 6.05
CA THR A 41 12.68 -2.57 4.89
C THR A 41 13.22 -3.54 3.84
N LYS A 42 12.44 -4.59 3.57
CA LYS A 42 12.77 -5.62 2.57
C LYS A 42 12.25 -5.27 1.20
N GLU A 43 11.11 -4.62 1.14
CA GLU A 43 10.43 -4.31 -0.12
C GLU A 43 9.61 -3.03 0.04
N CYS A 44 9.56 -2.21 -1.01
CA CYS A 44 8.70 -1.06 -1.12
C CYS A 44 8.03 -1.12 -2.49
N GLN A 45 6.72 -1.21 -2.49
CA GLN A 45 5.91 -1.25 -3.71
C GLN A 45 4.96 -0.06 -3.73
N PHE A 46 4.54 0.37 -4.92
CA PHE A 46 3.60 1.47 -5.06
C PHE A 46 2.25 0.97 -5.54
N MET A 47 1.18 1.63 -5.10
CA MET A 47 -0.19 1.39 -5.55
C MET A 47 -0.77 2.66 -6.14
N ILE A 48 -1.46 2.52 -7.27
CA ILE A 48 -2.10 3.62 -7.99
C ILE A 48 -3.57 3.29 -8.20
N LEU A 49 -4.43 4.31 -8.14
CA LEU A 49 -5.85 4.15 -8.43
C LEU A 49 -6.07 3.88 -9.92
N ASP A 50 -6.63 2.71 -10.24
CA ASP A 50 -7.29 2.44 -11.50
C ASP A 50 -8.69 3.05 -11.44
N ARG A 51 -8.87 4.14 -12.18
CA ARG A 51 -10.13 4.91 -12.20
C ARG A 51 -11.25 4.18 -12.94
N GLU A 52 -10.95 3.30 -13.89
CA GLU A 52 -11.98 2.55 -14.62
C GLU A 52 -12.61 1.49 -13.71
N ARG A 53 -11.77 0.84 -12.89
CA ARG A 53 -12.20 -0.22 -11.98
C ARG A 53 -12.53 0.27 -10.58
N SER A 54 -12.17 1.51 -10.25
CA SER A 54 -12.29 2.08 -8.90
C SER A 54 -11.56 1.23 -7.85
N THR A 55 -10.34 0.79 -8.18
CA THR A 55 -9.50 -0.03 -7.28
C THR A 55 -8.06 0.45 -7.27
N TYR A 56 -7.34 0.27 -6.17
CA TYR A 56 -5.90 0.51 -6.14
C TYR A 56 -5.15 -0.73 -6.61
N ASN A 57 -4.24 -0.59 -7.56
CA ASN A 57 -3.45 -1.70 -8.08
C ASN A 57 -1.97 -1.45 -7.83
N PHE A 58 -1.24 -2.51 -7.50
CA PHE A 58 0.21 -2.47 -7.39
C PHE A 58 0.83 -2.19 -8.75
N THR A 59 1.84 -1.31 -8.79
CA THR A 59 2.64 -1.07 -9.98
C THR A 59 3.51 -2.29 -10.27
N PRO A 60 3.69 -2.68 -11.53
CA PRO A 60 4.61 -3.76 -11.88
C PRO A 60 6.01 -3.51 -11.31
N SER A 61 6.46 -4.37 -10.41
CA SER A 61 7.80 -4.32 -9.81
C SER A 61 8.65 -5.46 -10.38
N PRO A 62 9.95 -5.23 -10.67
CA PRO A 62 10.87 -6.30 -11.07
C PRO A 62 11.13 -7.31 -9.94
N ASN A 63 10.89 -6.92 -8.69
CA ASN A 63 10.97 -7.80 -7.53
C ASN A 63 9.57 -8.34 -7.25
N ASN A 64 9.40 -9.65 -7.44
CA ASN A 64 8.11 -10.31 -7.43
C ASN A 64 8.03 -11.25 -6.22
N ASN A 65 6.93 -11.18 -5.45
CA ASN A 65 6.26 -12.30 -4.77
C ASN A 65 5.94 -12.19 -3.26
N SER A 66 6.33 -11.16 -2.50
CA SER A 66 6.01 -11.19 -1.05
C SER A 66 4.57 -10.78 -0.70
N LEU A 67 3.92 -9.99 -1.57
CA LEU A 67 2.61 -9.37 -1.28
C LEU A 67 1.44 -9.93 -2.11
N LEU A 68 1.67 -10.76 -3.13
CA LEU A 68 0.67 -11.18 -4.12
C LEU A 68 -0.66 -11.68 -3.51
N GLU A 69 -0.59 -12.43 -2.40
CA GLU A 69 -1.79 -12.97 -1.74
C GLU A 69 -2.59 -11.92 -0.94
N GLN A 70 -1.94 -10.82 -0.55
CA GLN A 70 -2.56 -9.74 0.25
C GLN A 70 -2.88 -8.49 -0.57
N GLU A 71 -2.45 -8.41 -1.83
CA GLU A 71 -2.61 -7.21 -2.66
C GLU A 71 -4.07 -6.73 -2.71
N ARG A 72 -5.00 -7.68 -2.85
CA ARG A 72 -6.44 -7.37 -2.89
C ARG A 72 -6.94 -6.83 -1.56
N SER A 73 -6.56 -7.48 -0.45
CA SER A 73 -6.94 -7.04 0.90
C SER A 73 -6.41 -5.64 1.21
N ILE A 74 -5.18 -5.33 0.79
CA ILE A 74 -4.57 -4.01 0.95
C ILE A 74 -5.31 -2.98 0.08
N SER A 75 -5.60 -3.32 -1.18
CA SER A 75 -6.36 -2.47 -2.10
C SER A 75 -7.74 -2.12 -1.54
N ASP A 76 -8.49 -3.13 -1.11
CA ASP A 76 -9.83 -2.97 -0.55
C ASP A 76 -9.79 -2.12 0.72
N PHE A 77 -8.80 -2.35 1.58
CA PHE A 77 -8.60 -1.56 2.81
C PHE A 77 -8.32 -0.09 2.51
N ILE A 78 -7.40 0.20 1.58
CA ILE A 78 -7.10 1.58 1.16
C ILE A 78 -8.34 2.24 0.56
N MET A 79 -9.07 1.52 -0.28
CA MET A 79 -10.28 2.01 -0.92
C MET A 79 -11.37 2.35 0.11
N GLN A 80 -11.60 1.48 1.10
CA GLN A 80 -12.66 1.67 2.09
C GLN A 80 -12.35 2.78 3.11
N HIS A 81 -11.10 2.89 3.54
CA HIS A 81 -10.74 3.73 4.69
C HIS A 81 -10.05 5.05 4.32
N PHE A 82 -9.35 5.11 3.18
CA PHE A 82 -8.46 6.24 2.86
C PHE A 82 -8.74 6.92 1.53
N HIS A 83 -9.48 6.28 0.61
CA HIS A 83 -9.83 6.90 -0.67
C HIS A 83 -10.58 8.24 -0.49
N ASN A 84 -11.59 8.27 0.39
CA ASN A 84 -12.37 9.48 0.66
C ASN A 84 -11.57 10.60 1.33
N HIS A 85 -10.45 10.28 1.99
CA HIS A 85 -9.53 11.29 2.55
C HIS A 85 -8.75 12.06 1.47
N CYS A 86 -8.94 11.72 0.20
CA CYS A 86 -8.26 12.34 -0.95
C CYS A 86 -9.21 13.15 -1.85
N LEU A 87 -10.53 13.01 -1.67
CA LEU A 87 -11.57 13.68 -2.45
C LEU A 87 -12.19 14.90 -1.73
N ASN A 88 -11.73 15.19 -0.51
CA ASN A 88 -12.16 16.32 0.32
C ASN A 88 -11.04 17.34 0.50
#